data_AF-A0A7T5RPI0-F1
#
_entry.id   AF-A0A7T5RPI0-F1
#
_cell.length_a   1.000
_cell.length_b   1.000
_cell.length_c   1.000
_cell.angle_alpha   90.00
_cell.angle_beta   90.00
_cell.angle_gamma   90.00
#
_symmetry.space_group_name_H-M   'P 1'
#
loop_
_entity.id
_entity.type
_entity.pdbx_description
1 polymer ?
#
loop_
_entity_poly.entity_id
_entity_poly.type
_entity_poly.pdbx_seq_one_letter_code
_entity_poly.pdbx_strand_id
1 'polypeptide(L)' 'MPNLLTEYSTKKISETLVFEIKKALKSVKNYGSVEIYIQDGNVTQITVRNIKKTGKKNNSIKN' A
#
# COMPACT_ATOMS: atom_id res chain seq x y z
N MET A 1 -11.47 -23.01 -10.76
CA MET A 1 -10.37 -22.13 -10.33
C MET A 1 -10.76 -20.71 -10.69
N PRO A 2 -10.88 -19.77 -9.72
CA PRO A 2 -11.19 -18.38 -10.04
C PRO A 2 -10.08 -17.78 -10.92
N ASN A 3 -10.48 -16.94 -11.87
CA ASN A 3 -9.53 -16.29 -12.78
C ASN A 3 -8.87 -15.10 -12.07
N LEU A 4 -7.63 -15.30 -11.61
CA LEU A 4 -6.83 -14.30 -10.91
C LEU A 4 -6.68 -12.97 -11.70
N LEU A 5 -6.72 -13.03 -13.04
CA LEU A 5 -6.61 -11.83 -13.87
C LEU A 5 -7.78 -10.86 -13.63
N THR A 6 -8.97 -11.38 -13.31
CA THR A 6 -10.14 -10.53 -13.04
C THR A 6 -10.13 -9.96 -11.63
N GLU A 7 -9.43 -10.59 -10.68
CA GLU A 7 -9.37 -10.12 -9.30
C GLU A 7 -8.51 -8.87 -9.15
N TYR A 8 -7.43 -8.77 -9.91
CA TYR A 8 -6.50 -7.63 -9.83
C TYR A 8 -6.67 -6.62 -10.97
N SER A 9 -7.77 -6.71 -11.74
CA SER A 9 -8.02 -5.80 -12.84
C SER A 9 -8.30 -4.38 -12.36
N THR A 10 -7.67 -3.39 -13.02
CA THR A 10 -7.96 -1.96 -12.79
C THR A 10 -9.28 -1.52 -13.42
N LYS A 11 -9.78 -2.26 -14.42
CA LYS A 11 -11.04 -1.96 -15.11
C LYS A 11 -12.25 -2.46 -14.34
N LYS A 12 -12.08 -3.52 -13.56
CA LYS A 12 -13.08 -4.10 -12.67
C LYS A 12 -12.45 -4.32 -11.31
N ILE A 13 -12.46 -3.28 -10.48
CA ILE A 13 -11.90 -3.32 -9.13
C ILE A 13 -12.70 -4.33 -8.30
N SER A 14 -12.10 -5.47 -8.01
CA SER A 14 -12.73 -6.52 -7.21
C SER A 14 -12.65 -6.23 -5.71
N GLU A 15 -13.48 -6.90 -4.92
CA GLU A 15 -13.39 -6.86 -3.45
C GLU A 15 -12.03 -7.38 -2.96
N THR A 16 -11.47 -8.39 -3.62
CA THR A 16 -10.13 -8.94 -3.32
C THR A 16 -9.04 -7.88 -3.49
N LEU A 17 -9.03 -7.14 -4.60
CA LEU A 17 -8.06 -6.07 -4.82
C LEU A 17 -8.20 -4.96 -3.77
N VAL A 18 -9.43 -4.56 -3.45
CA VAL A 18 -9.68 -3.58 -2.39
C VAL A 18 -9.20 -4.08 -1.03
N PHE A 19 -9.43 -5.35 -0.72
CA PHE A 19 -8.97 -5.98 0.52
C PHE A 19 -7.44 -5.96 0.63
N GLU A 20 -6.73 -6.35 -0.42
CA GLU A 20 -5.26 -6.35 -0.43
C GLU A 20 -4.68 -4.93 -0.32
N ILE A 21 -5.25 -3.94 -1.01
CA ILE A 21 -4.85 -2.53 -0.86
C ILE A 21 -5.08 -2.05 0.58
N LYS A 22 -6.24 -2.35 1.18
CA LYS A 22 -6.53 -2.01 2.59
C LYS A 22 -5.51 -2.65 3.54
N LYS A 23 -5.16 -3.91 3.30
CA LYS A 23 -4.18 -4.65 4.10
C LYS A 23 -2.78 -4.04 3.97
N ALA A 24 -2.36 -3.69 2.76
CA ALA A 24 -1.09 -3.01 2.50
C ALA A 24 -1.01 -1.68 3.25
N LEU A 25 -2.06 -0.85 3.17
CA LEU A 25 -2.13 0.43 3.88
C LEU A 25 -2.07 0.25 5.40
N LYS A 26 -2.83 -0.69 5.97
CA LYS A 26 -2.82 -1.00 7.42
C LYS A 26 -1.46 -1.53 7.91
N SER A 27 -0.66 -2.12 7.02
CA SER A 27 0.66 -2.66 7.36
C SER A 27 1.76 -1.60 7.43
N VAL A 28 1.49 -0.37 6.95
CA VAL A 28 2.37 0.78 7.18
C VAL A 28 2.22 1.20 8.63
N LYS A 29 3.29 1.09 9.42
CA LYS A 29 3.27 1.37 10.86
C LYS A 29 3.14 2.87 11.14
N ASN A 30 4.25 3.60 11.09
CA ASN A 30 4.30 5.02 11.47
C ASN A 30 4.57 5.94 10.27
N TYR A 31 5.50 5.54 9.42
CA TYR A 31 5.89 6.29 8.23
C TYR A 31 6.29 5.30 7.15
N GLY A 32 5.98 5.60 5.90
CA GLY A 32 6.19 4.65 4.80
C GLY A 32 5.49 5.06 3.52
N SER A 33 5.55 4.15 2.54
CA SER A 33 4.83 4.23 1.28
C SER A 33 4.15 2.90 0.96
N VAL A 34 3.05 2.98 0.21
CA VAL A 34 2.49 1.85 -0.53
C VAL A 34 2.58 2.21 -2.01
N GLU A 35 3.14 1.31 -2.80
CA GLU A 35 3.34 1.49 -4.25
C GLU A 35 2.58 0.38 -4.98
N ILE A 36 1.79 0.75 -5.98
CA ILE A 36 0.98 -0.18 -6.78
C ILE A 36 1.52 -0.15 -8.20
N TYR A 37 1.97 -1.29 -8.70
CA TYR A 37 2.48 -1.45 -10.05
C TYR A 37 1.40 -2.11 -10.92
N ILE A 38 1.17 -1.52 -12.09
CA ILE A 38 0.14 -1.92 -13.02
C ILE A 38 0.80 -2.28 -14.35
N GLN A 39 0.45 -3.43 -14.91
CA GLN A 39 0.83 -3.85 -16.25
C GLN A 39 -0.39 -4.41 -16.97
N ASP A 40 -0.57 -4.02 -18.24
CA ASP A 40 -1.65 -4.51 -19.10
C ASP A 40 -3.06 -4.36 -18.47
N GLY A 41 -3.24 -3.28 -17.68
CA GLY A 41 -4.50 -2.99 -16.99
C GLY A 41 -4.78 -3.84 -15.73
N ASN A 42 -3.78 -4.57 -15.23
CA ASN A 42 -3.88 -5.36 -14.00
C ASN A 42 -2.83 -4.92 -12.98
N VAL A 43 -3.20 -4.94 -11.71
CA VAL A 43 -2.24 -4.79 -10.61
C VAL A 43 -1.39 -6.06 -10.57
N THR A 44 -0.09 -5.90 -10.78
CA THR A 44 0.86 -7.03 -10.79
C THR A 44 1.68 -7.10 -9.50
N GLN A 45 1.81 -5.98 -8.79
CA GLN A 45 2.54 -5.92 -7.53
C GLN A 45 2.03 -4.79 -6.63
N ILE A 46 1.94 -5.09 -5.33
CA ILE A 46 1.74 -4.10 -4.27
C ILE A 46 2.95 -4.16 -3.35
N THR A 47 3.69 -3.06 -3.25
CA THR A 47 4.88 -2.95 -2.40
C THR A 47 4.58 -2.07 -1.21
N VAL A 48 5.02 -2.50 -0.02
CA VAL A 48 4.92 -1.71 1.20
C VAL A 48 6.32 -1.42 1.71
N ARG A 49 6.65 -0.14 1.87
CA ARG A 49 7.89 0.31 2.48
C ARG A 49 7.60 0.91 3.85
N ASN A 50 8.06 0.23 4.91
CA ASN A 50 8.04 0.79 6.26
C ASN A 50 9.34 1.57 6.51
N ILE A 51 9.20 2.84 6.91
CA ILE A 51 10.33 3.76 7.08
C ILE A 51 10.37 4.20 8.55
N LYS A 52 11.50 3.95 9.21
CA LYS A 52 11.78 4.50 10.54
C LYS A 52 12.54 5.82 10.36
N LYS A 53 11.90 6.95 10.68
CA LYS A 53 12.62 8.23 10.77
C LYS A 53 13.52 8.23 12.00
N THR A 54 14.81 8.52 11.81
CA THR A 54 15.78 8.68 12.89
C THR A 54 16.27 10.13 12.91
N GLY A 55 15.86 10.87 13.93
CA GLY A 55 16.19 12.28 14.15
C GLY A 55 15.55 12.77 15.44
N LYS A 56 16.22 13.67 16.18
CA LYS A 56 15.71 14.21 17.45
C LYS A 56 14.33 14.83 17.21
N LYS A 57 13.31 14.41 17.97
CA LYS A 57 12.15 15.29 18.21
C LYS A 57 12.76 16.60 18.73
N ASN A 58 12.71 17.67 17.95
CA ASN A 58 12.90 19.00 18.49
C ASN A 58 11.71 19.20 19.43
N ASN A 59 11.88 18.83 20.70
CA ASN A 59 11.05 19.34 21.77
C ASN A 59 11.33 20.83 21.81
N SER A 60 10.58 21.60 21.02
CA SER A 60 10.49 23.04 21.20
C SER A 60 9.97 23.24 22.61
N ILE A 61 10.89 23.55 23.53
CA ILE A 61 10.56 24.04 24.86
C ILE A 61 9.75 25.31 24.61
N LYS A 62 8.44 25.24 24.86
CA LYS A 62 7.61 26.44 24.96
C LYS A 62 8.03 27.11 26.26
N ASN A 63 8.72 28.25 26.13
CA ASN A 63 8.83 29.23 27.21
C ASN A 63 7.45 29.81 27.52
#